data_AF-A0A0X8JHN8-F1
#
_entry.id   AF-A0A0X8JHN8-F1
#
_cell.length_a   1.000
_cell.length_b   1.000
_cell.length_c   1.000
_cell.angle_alpha   90.00
_cell.angle_beta   90.00
_cell.angle_gamma   90.00
#
_symmetry.space_group_name_H-M   'P 1'
#
loop_
_entity.id
_entity.type
_entity.pdbx_description
1 polymer ?
#
loop_
_entity_poly.entity_id
_entity_poly.type
_entity_poly.pdbx_seq_one_letter_code
_entity_poly.pdbx_strand_id
1 'polypeptide(L)'
;MDVFAPYEQAPQREARSQRQGALLDRRLRAAVDTLMDGPDGRCLLRWLIQVCQCFQALVPSGDGDSPEVHRLVFAEGRRFVGMRLLRLLQEADPGHLPRLLQTKEDDHGI
;
A
#
# COMPACT_ATOMS: atom_id res chain seq x y z
N MET A 1 35.24 9.58 29.38
CA MET A 1 33.86 9.62 28.86
C MET A 1 33.97 10.05 27.41
N ASP A 2 33.70 9.13 26.49
CA ASP A 2 33.91 9.34 25.06
C ASP A 2 32.70 10.07 24.45
N VAL A 3 32.85 11.38 24.27
CA VAL A 3 31.78 12.31 23.87
C VAL A 3 31.27 12.05 22.44
N PHE A 4 32.04 11.30 21.63
CA PHE A 4 31.73 11.04 20.23
C PHE A 4 30.98 9.72 19.96
N ALA A 5 30.89 8.83 20.96
CA ALA A 5 30.19 7.53 20.84
C ALA A 5 28.72 7.60 20.36
N PRO A 6 27.91 8.63 20.69
CA PRO A 6 26.54 8.75 20.17
C PRO A 6 26.46 9.06 18.67
N TYR A 7 27.44 9.78 18.12
CA TYR A 7 27.44 10.25 16.73
C TYR A 7 27.87 9.16 15.75
N GLU A 8 28.74 8.23 16.15
CA GLU A 8 29.11 7.06 15.32
C GLU A 8 27.98 6.02 15.25
N GLN A 9 27.08 5.99 16.23
CA GLN A 9 25.95 5.07 16.27
C GLN A 9 24.77 5.51 15.39
N ALA A 10 24.59 6.81 15.15
CA ALA A 10 23.54 7.33 14.28
C ALA A 10 23.60 6.77 12.83
N PRO A 11 24.74 6.82 12.11
CA PRO A 11 24.83 6.28 10.75
C PRO A 11 24.70 4.75 10.72
N GLN A 12 25.13 4.05 11.77
CA GLN A 12 24.95 2.60 11.88
C GLN A 12 23.48 2.20 12.08
N ARG A 13 22.72 2.98 12.87
CA ARG A 13 21.28 2.78 13.08
C ARG A 13 20.48 3.08 11.80
N GLU A 14 20.82 4.14 11.09
CA GLU A 14 20.21 4.48 9.80
C GLU A 14 20.48 3.39 8.76
N ALA A 15 21.73 2.95 8.62
CA ALA A 15 22.08 1.87 7.69
C ALA A 15 21.34 0.56 8.02
N ARG A 16 21.16 0.24 9.31
CA ARG A 16 20.38 -0.94 9.74
C ARG A 16 18.89 -0.79 9.43
N SER A 17 18.32 0.38 9.68
CA SER A 17 16.92 0.69 9.36
C SER A 17 16.65 0.61 7.86
N GLN A 18 17.56 1.16 7.03
CA GLN A 18 17.47 1.09 5.57
C GLN A 18 17.54 -0.35 5.06
N ARG A 19 18.48 -1.16 5.57
CA ARG A 19 18.59 -2.59 5.22
C ARG A 19 17.33 -3.38 5.60
N GLN A 20 16.78 -3.10 6.78
CA GLN A 20 15.55 -3.73 7.23
C GLN A 20 14.35 -3.32 6.37
N GLY A 21 14.28 -2.04 5.98
CA GLY A 21 13.29 -1.51 5.05
C GLY A 21 13.36 -2.20 3.69
N ALA A 22 14.55 -2.35 3.12
CA ALA A 22 14.74 -3.03 1.84
C ALA A 22 14.37 -4.52 1.89
N LEU A 23 14.67 -5.20 3.01
CA LEU A 23 14.27 -6.60 3.19
C LEU A 23 12.74 -6.74 3.28
N LEU A 24 12.09 -5.87 4.05
CA LEU A 24 10.63 -5.84 4.16
C LEU A 24 9.99 -5.56 2.80
N ASP A 25 10.50 -4.59 2.06
CA ASP A 25 10.03 -4.25 0.72
C ASP A 25 10.10 -5.46 -0.23
N ARG A 26 11.25 -6.15 -0.26
CA ARG A 26 11.39 -7.38 -1.07
C ARG A 26 10.41 -8.47 -0.67
N ARG A 27 10.17 -8.66 0.64
CA ARG A 27 9.19 -9.65 1.13
C ARG A 27 7.75 -9.27 0.74
N LEU A 28 7.43 -7.98 0.79
CA LEU A 28 6.11 -7.48 0.40
C LEU A 28 5.87 -7.68 -1.10
N ARG A 29 6.87 -7.44 -1.95
CA ARG A 29 6.77 -7.72 -3.40
C ARG A 29 6.50 -9.19 -3.67
N ALA A 30 7.28 -10.09 -3.06
CA ALA A 30 7.08 -11.54 -3.21
C ALA A 30 5.69 -12.01 -2.72
N ALA A 31 5.18 -11.41 -1.65
CA ALA A 31 3.83 -11.70 -1.16
C ALA A 31 2.75 -11.23 -2.15
N VAL A 32 2.96 -10.07 -2.78
CA VAL A 32 2.07 -9.56 -3.83
C VAL A 32 2.11 -10.46 -5.07
N ASP A 33 3.28 -10.93 -5.50
CA ASP A 33 3.40 -11.91 -6.59
C ASP A 33 2.54 -13.15 -6.29
N THR A 34 2.68 -13.70 -5.07
CA THR A 34 1.91 -14.87 -4.63
C THR A 34 0.41 -14.62 -4.62
N LEU A 35 -0.04 -13.41 -4.22
CA LEU A 35 -1.45 -13.04 -4.27
C LEU A 35 -1.96 -12.88 -5.70
N MET A 36 -1.12 -12.39 -6.60
CA MET A 36 -1.47 -12.17 -8.01
C MET A 36 -1.59 -13.48 -8.81
N ASP A 37 -0.90 -14.55 -8.39
CA ASP A 37 -0.94 -15.86 -9.05
C ASP A 37 -2.36 -16.48 -9.01
N GLY A 38 -3.13 -16.24 -7.95
CA GLY A 38 -4.46 -16.83 -7.75
C GLY A 38 -5.63 -15.86 -7.97
N PRO A 39 -6.81 -16.35 -8.42
CA PRO A 39 -8.01 -15.52 -8.59
C PRO A 39 -8.52 -14.93 -7.27
N ASP A 40 -8.44 -15.68 -6.17
CA ASP A 40 -8.86 -15.20 -4.85
C ASP A 40 -7.97 -14.07 -4.33
N GLY A 41 -6.66 -14.16 -4.57
CA GLY A 41 -5.71 -13.12 -4.19
C GLY A 41 -5.91 -11.84 -5.02
N ARG A 42 -6.18 -11.97 -6.32
CA ARG A 42 -6.60 -10.85 -7.16
C ARG A 42 -7.93 -10.23 -6.70
N CYS A 43 -8.89 -11.05 -6.30
CA CYS A 43 -10.17 -10.58 -5.73
C CYS A 43 -9.94 -9.77 -4.45
N LEU A 44 -9.13 -10.28 -3.52
CA LEU A 44 -8.76 -9.58 -2.29
C LEU A 44 -8.07 -8.24 -2.58
N LEU A 45 -7.10 -8.22 -3.49
CA LEU A 45 -6.36 -7.02 -3.87
C LEU A 45 -7.29 -5.96 -4.50
N ARG A 46 -8.22 -6.36 -5.37
CA ARG A 46 -9.26 -5.47 -5.92
C ARG A 46 -10.13 -4.89 -4.82
N TRP A 47 -10.60 -5.72 -3.89
CA TRP A 47 -11.39 -5.27 -2.74
C TRP A 47 -10.62 -4.25 -1.88
N LEU A 48 -9.34 -4.52 -1.58
CA LEU A 48 -8.49 -3.58 -0.82
C LEU A 48 -8.34 -2.23 -1.52
N ILE A 49 -8.08 -2.21 -2.83
CA ILE A 49 -7.97 -0.95 -3.61
C ILE A 49 -9.28 -0.15 -3.54
N GLN A 50 -10.42 -0.85 -3.63
CA GLN A 50 -11.74 -0.21 -3.53
C GLN A 50 -12.00 0.34 -2.12
N VAL A 51 -11.68 -0.42 -1.07
CA VAL A 51 -11.79 0.02 0.33
C VAL A 51 -10.86 1.18 0.64
N CYS A 52 -9.68 1.26 0.02
CA CYS A 52 -8.78 2.38 0.16
C CYS A 52 -9.24 3.65 -0.60
N GLN A 53 -10.35 3.58 -1.35
CA GLN A 53 -10.93 4.71 -2.09
C GLN A 53 -9.93 5.41 -3.01
N CYS A 54 -8.99 4.66 -3.61
CA CYS A 54 -7.99 5.22 -4.51
C CYS A 54 -8.61 6.01 -5.68
N PHE A 55 -9.82 5.61 -6.09
CA PHE A 55 -10.57 6.20 -7.19
C PHE A 55 -11.98 6.64 -6.75
N GLN A 56 -12.07 7.55 -5.77
CA GLN A 56 -13.35 8.25 -5.51
C GLN A 56 -13.22 9.73 -5.83
N ALA A 57 -14.14 10.22 -6.67
CA ALA A 57 -14.43 11.65 -6.74
C ALA A 57 -15.12 12.02 -5.41
N LEU A 58 -14.48 12.87 -4.61
CA LEU A 58 -15.12 13.41 -3.40
C LEU A 58 -16.37 14.17 -3.84
N VAL A 59 -17.54 13.64 -3.53
CA VAL A 59 -18.78 14.43 -3.54
C VAL A 59 -18.90 15.02 -2.13
N PRO A 60 -18.75 16.34 -1.96
CA PRO A 60 -18.90 16.96 -0.65
C PRO A 60 -20.37 16.82 -0.26
N SER A 61 -20.66 15.92 0.68
CA SER A 61 -21.97 15.85 1.31
C SER A 61 -22.03 16.96 2.35
N GLY A 62 -22.82 17.98 2.07
CA GLY A 62 -22.94 19.18 2.87
C GLY A 62 -23.59 18.97 4.25
N ASP A 63 -23.40 20.03 5.03
CA ASP A 63 -23.94 20.40 6.34
C ASP A 63 -23.47 19.64 7.60
N GLY A 64 -22.74 20.38 8.44
CA GLY A 64 -22.87 20.28 9.89
C GLY A 64 -21.63 19.82 10.65
N ASP A 65 -20.84 20.80 11.09
CA ASP A 65 -20.09 20.87 12.36
C ASP A 65 -19.12 19.72 12.75
N SER A 66 -17.88 19.80 12.23
CA SER A 66 -16.64 19.21 12.78
C SER A 66 -16.40 17.68 12.90
N PRO A 67 -17.05 16.75 12.17
CA PRO A 67 -16.50 15.43 11.89
C PRO A 67 -15.55 15.41 10.67
N GLU A 68 -15.49 16.52 9.92
CA GLU A 68 -14.82 16.55 8.63
C GLU A 68 -13.31 16.45 8.72
N VAL A 69 -12.66 17.08 9.72
CA VAL A 69 -11.19 17.03 9.85
C VAL A 69 -10.70 15.61 10.09
N HIS A 70 -11.35 14.85 10.98
CA HIS A 70 -11.00 13.45 11.23
C HIS A 70 -11.36 12.53 10.05
N ARG A 71 -12.48 12.80 9.36
CA ARG A 71 -12.85 12.08 8.13
C ARG A 71 -11.86 12.34 7.00
N LEU A 72 -11.36 13.57 6.85
CA LEU A 72 -10.34 13.95 5.88
C LEU A 72 -9.00 13.24 6.19
N VAL A 73 -8.55 13.25 7.45
CA VAL A 73 -7.33 12.53 7.87
C VAL A 73 -7.46 11.01 7.64
N PHE A 74 -8.62 10.43 7.97
CA PHE A 74 -8.86 9.01 7.74
C PHE A 74 -8.94 8.66 6.25
N ALA A 75 -9.59 9.50 5.43
CA ALA A 75 -9.65 9.34 3.99
C ALA A 75 -8.26 9.49 3.35
N GLU A 76 -7.44 10.44 3.81
CA GLU A 76 -6.06 10.60 3.38
C GLU A 76 -5.21 9.37 3.74
N GLY A 77 -5.34 8.87 4.97
CA GLY A 77 -4.67 7.63 5.41
C GLY A 77 -5.06 6.42 4.56
N ARG A 78 -6.36 6.25 4.28
CA ARG A 78 -6.86 5.18 3.40
C ARG A 78 -6.33 5.31 1.99
N ARG A 79 -6.36 6.51 1.41
CA ARG A 79 -5.84 6.79 0.07
C ARG A 79 -4.34 6.55 0.01
N PHE A 80 -3.59 6.95 1.02
CA PHE A 80 -2.15 6.71 1.11
C PHE A 80 -1.83 5.22 1.10
N VAL A 81 -2.53 4.43 1.91
CA VAL A 81 -2.36 2.96 1.97
C VAL A 81 -2.65 2.34 0.61
N GLY A 82 -3.75 2.73 -0.04
CA GLY A 82 -4.08 2.19 -1.35
C GLY A 82 -3.11 2.60 -2.45
N MET A 83 -2.64 3.85 -2.46
CA MET A 83 -1.58 4.30 -3.39
C MET A 83 -0.27 3.55 -3.15
N ARG A 84 0.06 3.23 -1.90
CA ARG A 84 1.23 2.41 -1.58
C ARG A 84 1.07 0.97 -2.05
N LEU A 85 -0.13 0.39 -1.93
CA LEU A 85 -0.42 -0.93 -2.47
C LEU A 85 -0.31 -0.95 -4.01
N LEU A 86 -0.85 0.06 -4.70
CA LEU A 86 -0.74 0.20 -6.15
C LEU A 86 0.71 0.32 -6.62
N ARG A 87 1.53 1.12 -5.92
CA ARG A 87 2.97 1.22 -6.21
C ARG A 87 3.67 -0.10 -5.96
N LEU A 88 3.36 -0.79 -4.87
CA LEU A 88 3.94 -2.10 -4.56
C LEU A 88 3.62 -3.12 -5.66
N LEU A 89 2.38 -3.15 -6.16
CA LEU A 89 1.97 -3.98 -7.30
C LEU A 89 2.81 -3.68 -8.55
N GLN A 90 2.96 -2.39 -8.87
CA GLN A 90 3.73 -1.93 -10.03
C GLN A 90 5.24 -2.21 -9.93
N GLU A 91 5.79 -2.06 -8.73
CA GLU A 91 7.22 -2.29 -8.44
C GLU A 91 7.58 -3.77 -8.31
N ALA A 92 6.61 -4.63 -8.00
CA ALA A 92 6.78 -6.08 -7.98
C ALA A 92 6.81 -6.64 -9.42
N ASP A 93 5.79 -6.35 -10.22
CA ASP A 93 5.73 -6.65 -11.66
C ASP A 93 4.84 -5.62 -12.37
N PRO A 94 5.35 -4.88 -13.39
CA PRO A 94 4.56 -3.89 -14.11
C PRO A 94 3.31 -4.47 -14.79
N GLY A 95 3.27 -5.78 -15.05
CA GLY A 95 2.11 -6.49 -15.59
C GLY A 95 1.02 -6.82 -14.56
N HIS A 96 1.25 -6.63 -13.27
CA HIS A 96 0.25 -6.90 -12.24
C HIS A 96 -0.95 -5.96 -12.28
N LEU A 97 -0.72 -4.66 -12.43
CA LEU A 97 -1.82 -3.69 -12.46
C LEU A 97 -2.80 -3.95 -13.61
N PRO A 98 -2.35 -4.13 -14.87
CA PRO A 98 -3.25 -4.50 -15.96
C PRO A 98 -4.01 -5.80 -15.70
N ARG A 99 -3.34 -6.84 -15.21
CA ARG A 99 -3.95 -8.15 -14.90
C ARG A 99 -4.98 -8.05 -13.77
N LEU A 100 -4.68 -7.29 -12.72
CA LEU A 100 -5.58 -7.08 -11.58
C LEU A 100 -6.87 -6.36 -11.99
N LEU A 101 -6.81 -5.49 -13.01
CA LEU A 101 -7.98 -4.79 -13.54
C LEU A 101 -8.79 -5.65 -14.53
N GLN A 102 -8.21 -6.73 -15.06
CA GLN A 102 -8.90 -7.67 -15.95
C GLN A 102 -9.75 -8.63 -15.13
N THR A 103 -11.03 -8.31 -14.96
CA THR A 103 -11.95 -9.11 -14.16
C THR A 103 -12.42 -10.39 -14.85
N LYS A 104 -12.20 -10.52 -16.17
CA LYS A 104 -12.76 -11.60 -17.00
C LYS A 104 -12.14 -12.97 -16.76
N GLU A 105 -10.90 -13.03 -16.27
CA GLU A 105 -10.18 -14.30 -16.02
C GLU A 105 -10.62 -14.96 -14.70
N ASP A 106 -11.28 -14.21 -13.82
CA ASP A 106 -11.65 -14.66 -12.47
C ASP A 106 -13.11 -15.16 -12.39
N ASP A 107 -13.90 -15.04 -13.47
CA ASP A 107 -15.33 -15.39 -13.54
C ASP A 107 -15.60 -16.90 -13.83
N HIS A 108 -14.58 -17.76 -13.80
CA HIS A 108 -14.72 -19.18 -14.13
C HIS A 108 -15.10 -20.09 -12.94
N GLY A 109 -15.70 -19.55 -11.88
CA GLY A 109 -15.86 -20.27 -10.61
C GLY A 109 -17.14 -20.04 -9.81
N ILE A 110 -18.23 -19.51 -10.39
CA ILE A 110 -19.56 -19.47 -9.74
C ILE A 110 -20.64 -19.85 -10.75
#